data_AF-A0A267G936-F1
#
_entry.id   AF-A0A267G936-F1
#
_cell.length_a   1.000
_cell.length_b   1.000
_cell.length_c   1.000
_cell.angle_alpha   90.00
_cell.angle_beta   90.00
_cell.angle_gamma   90.00
#
_symmetry.space_group_name_H-M   'P 1'
#
loop_
_entity.id
_entity.type
_entity.pdbx_description
1 polymer ?
#
loop_
_entity_poly.entity_id
_entity_poly.type
_entity_poly.pdbx_seq_one_letter_code
_entity_poly.pdbx_strand_id
1 'polypeptide(L)'
;SLACTHMTRQEPIKSLNELAAWRPGQTVRQPSALAPREDLPTSSPRVLVCHDMQGGYLDDAYLYGNANASAFRLFHWHLIDSFVYFSHHLVTIPPAGWVDLCHRHGVPCLGTFIAEWDSGLEAMRQLLSNEKDAIGWADRLIDLADAGGFDGWLINVEVALPAELVPALQAFVRRLKSKSSLHIVWYDSVITDGQLLWQNSVNALNEDFLIAAGSILLNYCWTADLLKSTAGRLAELQSSSSSALTVYVGVDCFGRGCPGGGGFNCSEAVRMIVENQQLGVGLFAPGWAYETCRSAAEPDEADGDAANLWESLVDRTLEFWAGMTPLLGEPRPLAGRRLNTAFCLGQGVCKWDRGRLVSTNAWNSLWEAHPMPHYWLCGAEQHLSLCRSRAWQGGGCLRVALSGGVGGGIGGNGGCELPLFRLSLPARQVRALKLVYSLDSVFEDRPLDPVTVCLVAKYRRHSSSVDSIGGGAQRQQQQQLIVLCHSSESRLSCSEMATVQSHYSVGSGGGSSQTLVFPRTVRREVEGDAYSEAGGAAGHGGVVWHMVYTEAADPALVDSNNKDAGYVDKDCVLEQLCLFFILPSRLESTEPVCVYLGQVKVALVRDRPLAATCD
;
A
#
# COMPACT_ATOMS: atom_id res chain seq x y z
N SER A 1 21.73 27.43 -10.89
CA SER A 1 21.90 28.01 -9.54
C SER A 1 21.18 27.15 -8.52
N LEU A 2 21.82 26.07 -8.07
CA LEU A 2 21.35 25.23 -6.96
C LEU A 2 22.13 25.68 -5.71
N ALA A 3 21.67 26.78 -5.11
CA ALA A 3 22.25 27.30 -3.88
C ALA A 3 21.17 27.27 -2.79
N CYS A 4 21.38 26.42 -1.78
CA CYS A 4 20.74 26.46 -0.46
C CYS A 4 19.21 26.71 -0.45
N THR A 5 18.42 25.72 -0.87
CA THR A 5 17.11 25.54 -0.21
C THR A 5 17.39 24.88 1.12
N HIS A 6 17.22 25.62 2.24
CA HIS A 6 17.11 25.01 3.57
C HIS A 6 16.20 23.79 3.45
N MET A 7 16.76 22.59 3.59
CA MET A 7 15.96 21.38 3.55
C MET A 7 14.98 21.46 4.72
N THR A 8 13.71 21.70 4.42
CA THR A 8 12.65 21.76 5.43
C THR A 8 12.56 20.37 6.06
N ARG A 9 13.15 20.21 7.24
CA ARG A 9 13.09 18.99 8.04
C ARG A 9 11.92 19.11 9.01
N GLN A 10 11.03 18.12 9.01
CA GLN A 10 9.97 18.02 9.99
C GLN A 10 10.59 17.68 11.36
N GLU A 11 10.10 18.36 12.40
CA GLU A 11 10.50 18.09 13.78
C GLU A 11 9.27 17.73 14.64
N PRO A 12 9.48 16.90 15.67
CA PRO A 12 8.49 16.64 16.70
C PRO A 12 8.35 17.84 17.64
N ILE A 13 7.27 17.87 18.43
CA ILE A 13 7.08 18.78 19.55
C ILE A 13 7.39 18.01 20.84
N LYS A 14 8.37 18.49 21.61
CA LYS A 14 8.97 17.76 22.74
C LYS A 14 8.38 18.13 24.10
N SER A 15 7.66 19.26 24.19
CA SER A 15 7.09 19.76 25.45
C SER A 15 5.77 20.51 25.25
N LEU A 16 5.01 20.69 26.33
CA LEU A 16 3.78 21.49 26.30
C LEU A 16 4.05 22.97 26.01
N ASN A 17 5.21 23.50 26.40
CA ASN A 17 5.60 24.86 26.06
C ASN A 17 5.80 25.04 24.56
N GLU A 18 6.44 24.07 23.90
CA GLU A 18 6.57 24.04 22.44
C GLU A 18 5.19 23.90 21.77
N LEU A 19 4.32 23.04 22.29
CA LEU A 19 2.95 22.87 21.78
C LEU A 19 2.12 24.17 21.90
N ALA A 20 2.21 24.88 23.03
CA ALA A 20 1.53 26.16 23.22
C ALA A 20 2.12 27.28 22.34
N ALA A 21 3.42 27.23 22.08
CA ALA A 21 4.11 28.19 21.21
C ALA A 21 3.89 27.88 19.72
N TRP A 22 3.51 26.65 19.37
CA TRP A 22 3.31 26.24 17.98
C TRP A 22 2.28 27.12 17.28
N ARG A 23 2.57 27.46 16.02
CA ARG A 23 1.68 28.21 15.12
C ARG A 23 1.69 27.52 13.77
N PRO A 24 0.58 27.57 13.01
CA PRO A 24 0.55 27.06 11.64
C PRO A 24 1.65 27.72 10.81
N GLY A 25 2.59 26.90 10.33
CA GLY A 25 3.59 27.32 9.34
C GLY A 25 2.99 27.35 7.94
N GLN A 26 3.62 28.11 7.02
CA GLN A 26 3.34 27.95 5.59
C GLN A 26 4.09 26.72 5.07
N THR A 27 3.45 25.55 5.05
CA THR A 27 4.02 24.36 4.40
C THR A 27 4.11 24.62 2.90
N VAL A 28 5.32 24.54 2.33
CA VAL A 28 5.58 24.82 0.90
C VAL A 28 4.90 23.78 0.00
N ARG A 29 4.69 22.56 0.51
CA ARG A 29 3.99 21.48 -0.19
C ARG A 29 3.02 20.78 0.76
N GLN A 30 1.75 20.77 0.39
CA GLN A 30 0.69 20.10 1.15
C GLN A 30 0.44 18.67 0.64
N PRO A 31 0.09 17.73 1.52
CA PRO A 31 -0.35 16.38 1.13
C PRO A 31 -1.58 16.41 0.21
N SER A 32 -1.72 15.37 -0.62
CA SER A 32 -2.97 15.10 -1.34
C SER A 32 -4.14 14.89 -0.37
N ALA A 33 -5.37 15.14 -0.80
CA ALA A 33 -6.55 14.69 -0.03
C ALA A 33 -6.61 13.15 0.05
N LEU A 34 -7.12 12.65 1.18
CA LEU A 34 -7.37 11.23 1.43
C LEU A 34 -8.23 10.63 0.32
N ALA A 35 -7.70 9.63 -0.39
CA ALA A 35 -8.42 8.96 -1.47
C ALA A 35 -9.62 8.18 -0.90
N PRO A 36 -10.73 8.08 -1.66
CA PRO A 36 -11.82 7.20 -1.28
C PRO A 36 -11.34 5.75 -1.22
N ARG A 37 -11.88 5.00 -0.27
CA ARG A 37 -11.56 3.59 -0.07
C ARG A 37 -12.83 2.78 0.07
N GLU A 38 -12.86 1.61 -0.55
CA GLU A 38 -13.98 0.68 -0.38
C GLU A 38 -13.90 -0.02 0.98
N ASP A 39 -15.07 -0.20 1.60
CA ASP A 39 -15.21 -1.00 2.81
C ASP A 39 -14.84 -2.46 2.55
N LEU A 40 -14.31 -3.10 3.58
CA LEU A 40 -13.87 -4.50 3.49
C LEU A 40 -15.10 -5.37 3.79
N PRO A 41 -15.17 -6.59 3.25
CA PRO A 41 -16.08 -7.59 3.79
C PRO A 41 -15.89 -7.67 5.31
N THR A 42 -16.98 -7.87 6.05
CA THR A 42 -16.94 -7.99 7.52
C THR A 42 -16.04 -9.13 8.01
N SER A 43 -15.71 -10.09 7.15
CA SER A 43 -14.82 -11.22 7.43
C SER A 43 -13.33 -10.89 7.33
N SER A 44 -12.95 -9.73 6.78
CA SER A 44 -11.55 -9.35 6.63
C SER A 44 -11.09 -8.55 7.85
N PRO A 45 -9.95 -8.92 8.46
CA PRO A 45 -9.44 -8.19 9.62
C PRO A 45 -9.02 -6.77 9.22
N ARG A 46 -9.25 -5.81 10.12
CA ARG A 46 -8.67 -4.47 9.96
C ARG A 46 -7.21 -4.47 10.37
N VAL A 47 -6.35 -3.78 9.63
CA VAL A 47 -4.90 -3.73 9.92
C VAL A 47 -4.45 -2.32 10.24
N LEU A 48 -3.93 -2.11 11.44
CA LEU A 48 -3.21 -0.90 11.81
C LEU A 48 -1.70 -1.19 11.79
N VAL A 49 -0.92 -0.31 11.18
CA VAL A 49 0.54 -0.33 11.24
C VAL A 49 1.02 0.84 12.09
N CYS A 50 1.68 0.54 13.20
CA CYS A 50 2.45 1.51 13.97
C CYS A 50 3.92 1.33 13.60
N HIS A 51 4.49 2.26 12.82
CA HIS A 51 5.70 1.93 12.06
C HIS A 51 6.94 1.70 12.94
N ASP A 52 7.01 2.37 14.10
CA ASP A 52 8.18 2.58 14.98
C ASP A 52 9.55 2.25 14.33
N MET A 53 9.97 3.09 13.37
CA MET A 53 11.13 2.83 12.53
C MET A 53 12.31 3.60 13.15
N GLN A 54 13.11 2.92 13.97
CA GLN A 54 14.24 3.49 14.72
C GLN A 54 13.92 4.82 15.43
N GLY A 55 12.74 4.95 16.03
CA GLY A 55 12.30 6.15 16.74
C GLY A 55 11.83 7.31 15.85
N GLY A 56 11.75 7.13 14.53
CA GLY A 56 11.18 8.10 13.58
C GLY A 56 12.09 9.30 13.24
N TYR A 57 11.61 10.16 12.36
CA TYR A 57 12.26 11.37 11.83
C TYR A 57 13.69 11.16 11.28
N LEU A 58 13.85 10.12 10.46
CA LEU A 58 15.09 9.75 9.77
C LEU A 58 15.16 10.48 8.41
N ASP A 59 15.38 9.75 7.32
CA ASP A 59 15.40 10.27 5.95
C ASP A 59 14.04 10.84 5.51
N ASP A 60 12.97 10.34 6.10
CA ASP A 60 11.58 10.72 5.85
C ASP A 60 11.17 12.06 6.47
N ALA A 61 11.95 12.59 7.41
CA ALA A 61 11.74 13.93 7.97
C ALA A 61 12.02 15.04 6.94
N TYR A 62 12.82 14.78 5.91
CA TYR A 62 13.17 15.78 4.91
C TYR A 62 12.06 15.92 3.87
N LEU A 63 11.47 17.11 3.75
CA LEU A 63 10.31 17.35 2.89
C LEU A 63 10.54 16.93 1.44
N TYR A 64 11.74 17.12 0.89
CA TYR A 64 12.07 16.71 -0.48
C TYR A 64 13.00 15.50 -0.54
N GLY A 65 13.17 14.83 0.60
CA GLY A 65 14.10 13.72 0.83
C GLY A 65 15.58 14.11 0.71
N ASN A 66 16.46 13.12 0.59
CA ASN A 66 17.91 13.31 0.63
C ASN A 66 18.64 12.27 -0.25
N ALA A 67 19.96 12.12 -0.09
CA ALA A 67 20.80 11.26 -0.92
C ALA A 67 20.84 9.77 -0.49
N ASN A 68 20.15 9.36 0.57
CA ASN A 68 20.13 7.97 1.02
C ASN A 68 19.27 7.10 0.07
N ALA A 69 19.92 6.34 -0.82
CA ALA A 69 19.28 5.52 -1.83
C ALA A 69 18.62 4.23 -1.30
N SER A 70 18.82 3.91 -0.02
CA SER A 70 18.30 2.72 0.65
C SER A 70 17.40 3.06 1.83
N ALA A 71 16.90 4.30 1.91
CA ALA A 71 15.98 4.73 2.95
C ALA A 71 14.76 3.79 3.10
N PHE A 72 14.27 3.64 4.34
CA PHE A 72 13.15 2.75 4.64
C PHE A 72 11.90 3.08 3.81
N ARG A 73 11.21 2.04 3.32
CA ARG A 73 9.96 2.15 2.54
C ARG A 73 8.96 1.11 2.97
N LEU A 74 7.71 1.55 3.12
CA LEU A 74 6.55 0.69 3.25
C LEU A 74 5.71 0.79 1.96
N PHE A 75 5.36 -0.35 1.38
CA PHE A 75 4.65 -0.39 0.08
C PHE A 75 3.50 -1.41 0.01
N HIS A 76 3.17 -2.06 1.13
CA HIS A 76 2.02 -2.98 1.27
C HIS A 76 0.72 -2.25 1.66
N TRP A 77 0.54 -1.01 1.18
CA TRP A 77 -0.59 -0.14 1.54
C TRP A 77 -1.97 -0.74 1.27
N HIS A 78 -2.06 -1.65 0.30
CA HIS A 78 -3.27 -2.38 -0.02
C HIS A 78 -3.76 -3.32 1.09
N LEU A 79 -2.91 -3.62 2.09
CA LEU A 79 -3.24 -4.42 3.28
C LEU A 79 -3.46 -3.58 4.54
N ILE A 80 -3.18 -2.26 4.51
CA ILE A 80 -3.10 -1.42 5.72
C ILE A 80 -4.31 -0.50 5.79
N ASP A 81 -5.08 -0.54 6.87
CA ASP A 81 -6.28 0.27 7.08
C ASP A 81 -6.04 1.56 7.85
N SER A 82 -4.98 1.63 8.64
CA SER A 82 -4.56 2.85 9.33
C SER A 82 -3.06 2.80 9.56
N PHE A 83 -2.39 3.94 9.45
CA PHE A 83 -0.96 4.05 9.65
C PHE A 83 -0.67 5.06 10.76
N VAL A 84 0.13 4.67 11.74
CA VAL A 84 0.61 5.56 12.81
C VAL A 84 2.08 5.87 12.56
N TYR A 85 2.38 7.16 12.39
CA TYR A 85 3.74 7.67 12.42
C TYR A 85 4.20 7.80 13.87
N PHE A 86 5.14 6.97 14.27
CA PHE A 86 5.49 6.78 15.69
C PHE A 86 6.88 7.31 16.01
N SER A 87 7.00 8.02 17.13
CA SER A 87 8.27 8.38 17.76
C SER A 87 8.09 8.51 19.27
N HIS A 88 9.20 8.60 19.99
CA HIS A 88 9.24 8.76 21.45
C HIS A 88 9.23 10.23 21.89
N HIS A 89 8.52 11.09 21.16
CA HIS A 89 8.37 12.50 21.47
C HIS A 89 6.93 12.84 21.82
N LEU A 90 6.75 13.73 22.82
CA LEU A 90 5.45 14.09 23.39
C LEU A 90 4.35 14.24 22.34
N VAL A 91 4.63 14.99 21.27
CA VAL A 91 3.76 15.08 20.10
C VAL A 91 4.56 14.82 18.83
N THR A 92 4.15 13.78 18.13
CA THR A 92 4.71 13.31 16.87
C THR A 92 3.79 13.70 15.72
N ILE A 93 4.28 14.60 14.85
CA ILE A 93 3.59 15.04 13.63
C ILE A 93 4.11 14.21 12.45
N PRO A 94 3.25 13.46 11.74
CA PRO A 94 3.67 12.70 10.57
C PRO A 94 4.29 13.63 9.51
N PRO A 95 5.47 13.29 8.94
CA PRO A 95 6.02 14.03 7.80
C PRO A 95 5.03 14.06 6.63
N ALA A 96 4.90 15.21 5.97
CA ALA A 96 3.92 15.41 4.89
C ALA A 96 4.05 14.40 3.73
N GLY A 97 5.24 13.85 3.49
CA GLY A 97 5.47 12.79 2.51
C GLY A 97 4.79 11.46 2.88
N TRP A 98 4.72 11.12 4.16
CA TRP A 98 3.97 9.96 4.65
C TRP A 98 2.47 10.19 4.55
N VAL A 99 1.99 11.37 4.96
CA VAL A 99 0.58 11.75 4.84
C VAL A 99 0.12 11.64 3.38
N ASP A 100 0.88 12.20 2.44
CA ASP A 100 0.55 12.12 1.01
C ASP A 100 0.55 10.68 0.50
N LEU A 101 1.52 9.87 0.91
CA LEU A 101 1.60 8.47 0.49
C LEU A 101 0.40 7.66 1.02
N CYS A 102 0.10 7.77 2.32
CA CYS A 102 -1.08 7.16 2.93
C CYS A 102 -2.36 7.61 2.20
N HIS A 103 -2.52 8.91 1.98
CA HIS A 103 -3.70 9.49 1.32
C HIS A 103 -3.87 9.04 -0.12
N ARG A 104 -2.78 8.91 -0.89
CA ARG A 104 -2.84 8.37 -2.26
C ARG A 104 -3.33 6.92 -2.30
N HIS A 105 -3.17 6.18 -1.20
CA HIS A 105 -3.66 4.81 -1.02
C HIS A 105 -4.97 4.71 -0.23
N GLY A 106 -5.58 5.84 0.16
CA GLY A 106 -6.81 5.85 0.96
C GLY A 106 -6.62 5.38 2.41
N VAL A 107 -5.39 5.43 2.91
CA VAL A 107 -5.05 5.06 4.29
C VAL A 107 -5.01 6.34 5.13
N PRO A 108 -5.74 6.42 6.26
CA PRO A 108 -5.57 7.50 7.22
C PRO A 108 -4.18 7.43 7.88
N CYS A 109 -3.52 8.58 7.98
CA CYS A 109 -2.22 8.78 8.59
C CYS A 109 -2.38 9.44 9.96
N LEU A 110 -1.99 8.77 11.03
CA LEU A 110 -2.13 9.23 12.41
C LEU A 110 -0.77 9.67 12.96
N GLY A 111 -0.77 10.75 13.72
CA GLY A 111 0.36 11.10 14.60
C GLY A 111 0.33 10.30 15.90
N THR A 112 1.28 10.58 16.78
CA THR A 112 1.34 10.00 18.12
C THR A 112 1.41 11.10 19.18
N PHE A 113 0.54 11.05 20.17
CA PHE A 113 0.72 11.72 21.45
C PHE A 113 1.19 10.66 22.45
N ILE A 114 2.39 10.83 23.01
CA ILE A 114 2.95 9.87 23.98
C ILE A 114 3.42 10.57 25.25
N ALA A 115 3.05 10.00 26.41
CA ALA A 115 3.58 10.41 27.70
C ALA A 115 4.35 9.25 28.31
N GLU A 116 5.67 9.36 28.33
CA GLU A 116 6.59 8.37 28.89
C GLU A 116 7.61 9.05 29.80
N TRP A 117 8.12 8.30 30.77
CA TRP A 117 9.12 8.75 31.75
C TRP A 117 8.66 9.93 32.63
N ASP A 118 9.56 10.47 33.44
CA ASP A 118 9.26 11.57 34.36
C ASP A 118 8.75 12.83 33.62
N SER A 119 9.30 13.11 32.43
CA SER A 119 8.84 14.21 31.59
C SER A 119 7.41 14.05 31.11
N GLY A 120 6.99 12.82 30.79
CA GLY A 120 5.61 12.51 30.42
C GLY A 120 4.66 12.74 31.58
N LEU A 121 5.02 12.27 32.78
CA LEU A 121 4.20 12.48 33.97
C LEU A 121 4.01 13.97 34.29
N GLU A 122 5.08 14.77 34.19
CA GLU A 122 4.98 16.22 34.42
C GLU A 122 4.08 16.89 33.39
N ALA A 123 4.22 16.54 32.10
CA ALA A 123 3.32 17.03 31.06
C ALA A 123 1.86 16.63 31.34
N MET A 124 1.61 15.39 31.76
CA MET A 124 0.25 14.92 32.05
C MET A 124 -0.35 15.63 33.27
N ARG A 125 0.41 15.93 34.32
CA ARG A 125 -0.08 16.73 35.46
C ARG A 125 -0.50 18.13 35.06
N GLN A 126 0.26 18.78 34.18
CA GLN A 126 -0.07 20.11 33.69
C GLN A 126 -1.28 20.06 32.74
N LEU A 127 -1.29 19.12 31.79
CA LEU A 127 -2.34 18.97 30.78
C LEU A 127 -3.69 18.60 31.41
N LEU A 128 -3.67 17.71 32.39
CA LEU A 128 -4.87 17.16 33.05
C LEU A 128 -5.26 17.88 34.34
N SER A 129 -4.68 19.05 34.63
CA SER A 129 -4.91 19.77 35.90
C SER A 129 -6.39 20.03 36.18
N ASN A 130 -7.19 20.20 35.12
CA ASN A 130 -8.65 20.23 35.13
C ASN A 130 -9.19 19.91 33.72
N GLU A 131 -10.50 19.64 33.64
CA GLU A 131 -11.16 19.26 32.38
C GLU A 131 -11.06 20.34 31.29
N LYS A 132 -11.13 21.63 31.66
CA LYS A 132 -11.05 22.73 30.69
C LYS A 132 -9.67 22.80 30.04
N ASP A 133 -8.61 22.64 30.82
CA ASP A 133 -7.25 22.62 30.29
C ASP A 133 -7.02 21.39 29.41
N ALA A 134 -7.51 20.22 29.83
CA ALA A 134 -7.47 19.00 29.04
C ALA A 134 -8.14 19.19 27.66
N ILE A 135 -9.34 19.78 27.63
CA ILE A 135 -10.02 20.13 26.36
C ILE A 135 -9.20 21.12 25.53
N GLY A 136 -8.62 22.15 26.15
CA GLY A 136 -7.81 23.15 25.46
C GLY A 136 -6.54 22.56 24.81
N TRP A 137 -5.90 21.57 25.44
CA TRP A 137 -4.78 20.85 24.85
C TRP A 137 -5.21 19.89 23.74
N ALA A 138 -6.37 19.24 23.88
CA ALA A 138 -6.94 18.46 22.78
C ALA A 138 -7.21 19.34 21.54
N ASP A 139 -7.72 20.56 21.73
CA ASP A 139 -7.91 21.53 20.63
C ASP A 139 -6.59 21.85 19.91
N ARG A 140 -5.46 21.93 20.64
CA ARG A 140 -4.14 22.13 20.02
C ARG A 140 -3.71 20.97 19.13
N LEU A 141 -4.02 19.72 19.53
CA LEU A 141 -3.74 18.57 18.69
C LEU A 141 -4.68 18.49 17.46
N ILE A 142 -5.92 18.97 17.59
CA ILE A 142 -6.84 19.13 16.45
C ILE A 142 -6.29 20.18 15.49
N ASP A 143 -5.83 21.34 15.98
CA ASP A 143 -5.22 22.39 15.15
C ASP A 143 -4.00 21.85 14.37
N LEU A 144 -3.17 21.02 15.01
CA LEU A 144 -2.03 20.37 14.38
C LEU A 144 -2.44 19.40 13.26
N ALA A 145 -3.44 18.55 13.52
CA ALA A 145 -3.96 17.61 12.54
C ALA A 145 -4.57 18.34 11.33
N ASP A 146 -5.38 19.37 11.57
CA ASP A 146 -5.98 20.20 10.51
C ASP A 146 -4.90 20.93 9.69
N ALA A 147 -3.82 21.44 10.32
CA ALA A 147 -2.76 22.15 9.62
C ALA A 147 -1.77 21.24 8.86
N GLY A 148 -1.49 20.05 9.40
CA GLY A 148 -0.66 19.04 8.75
C GLY A 148 -1.42 18.19 7.73
N GLY A 149 -2.76 18.27 7.76
CA GLY A 149 -3.65 17.52 6.89
C GLY A 149 -3.63 16.01 7.15
N PHE A 150 -3.40 15.58 8.40
CA PHE A 150 -3.37 14.16 8.79
C PHE A 150 -4.57 13.80 9.67
N ASP A 151 -4.87 12.52 9.81
CA ASP A 151 -6.23 12.05 10.10
C ASP A 151 -6.46 11.62 11.55
N GLY A 152 -5.58 11.97 12.49
CA GLY A 152 -5.80 11.70 13.91
C GLY A 152 -4.57 11.26 14.68
N TRP A 153 -4.78 10.50 15.76
CA TRP A 153 -3.79 10.31 16.81
C TRP A 153 -3.87 8.92 17.45
N LEU A 154 -2.70 8.28 17.60
CA LEU A 154 -2.47 7.31 18.66
C LEU A 154 -2.22 8.07 19.97
N ILE A 155 -2.96 7.75 21.02
CA ILE A 155 -2.77 8.27 22.37
C ILE A 155 -2.15 7.16 23.22
N ASN A 156 -0.88 7.33 23.59
CA ASN A 156 -0.13 6.37 24.40
C ASN A 156 0.32 6.99 25.73
N VAL A 157 -0.25 6.56 26.86
CA VAL A 157 0.08 7.10 28.18
C VAL A 157 0.82 6.04 28.98
N GLU A 158 2.13 6.00 28.86
CA GLU A 158 3.05 5.04 29.51
C GLU A 158 3.55 5.55 30.87
N VAL A 159 2.70 6.27 31.61
CA VAL A 159 2.99 6.78 32.95
C VAL A 159 1.79 6.58 33.87
N ALA A 160 2.04 6.12 35.10
CA ALA A 160 0.98 6.03 36.10
C ALA A 160 0.51 7.43 36.52
N LEU A 161 -0.81 7.61 36.62
CA LEU A 161 -1.46 8.86 36.96
C LEU A 161 -2.18 8.75 38.30
N PRO A 162 -2.27 9.83 39.08
CA PRO A 162 -3.24 9.92 40.17
C PRO A 162 -4.67 9.72 39.64
N ALA A 163 -5.48 8.94 40.36
CA ALA A 163 -6.83 8.56 39.96
C ALA A 163 -7.72 9.79 39.66
N GLU A 164 -7.51 10.90 40.37
CA GLU A 164 -8.22 12.16 40.19
C GLU A 164 -8.01 12.81 38.81
N LEU A 165 -6.94 12.45 38.07
CA LEU A 165 -6.67 12.98 36.74
C LEU A 165 -7.35 12.17 35.61
N VAL A 166 -7.81 10.95 35.89
CA VAL A 166 -8.41 10.07 34.88
C VAL A 166 -9.67 10.68 34.23
N PRO A 167 -10.59 11.33 34.95
CA PRO A 167 -11.74 11.99 34.32
C PRO A 167 -11.34 13.05 33.28
N ALA A 168 -10.32 13.85 33.58
CA ALA A 168 -9.80 14.85 32.64
C ALA A 168 -9.13 14.19 31.42
N LEU A 169 -8.46 13.04 31.61
CA LEU A 169 -7.86 12.28 30.51
C LEU A 169 -8.93 11.74 29.57
N GLN A 170 -10.01 11.18 30.12
CA GLN A 170 -11.14 10.75 29.30
C GLN A 170 -11.78 11.93 28.55
N ALA A 171 -11.89 13.10 29.18
CA ALA A 171 -12.39 14.31 28.50
C ALA A 171 -11.48 14.77 27.36
N PHE A 172 -10.16 14.72 27.53
CA PHE A 172 -9.17 14.98 26.48
C PHE A 172 -9.39 14.04 25.28
N VAL A 173 -9.48 12.72 25.51
CA VAL A 173 -9.70 11.73 24.44
C VAL A 173 -11.05 11.94 23.74
N ARG A 174 -12.14 12.14 24.50
CA ARG A 174 -13.46 12.43 23.93
C ARG A 174 -13.47 13.70 23.11
N ARG A 175 -12.73 14.73 23.53
CA ARG A 175 -12.62 15.98 22.77
C ARG A 175 -11.95 15.74 21.42
N LEU A 176 -10.83 15.02 21.38
CA LEU A 176 -10.21 14.63 20.11
C LEU A 176 -11.20 13.87 19.21
N LYS A 177 -11.90 12.89 19.79
CA LYS A 177 -12.88 12.07 19.06
C LYS A 177 -14.10 12.85 18.56
N SER A 178 -14.45 13.97 19.21
CA SER A 178 -15.58 14.81 18.79
C SER A 178 -15.39 15.45 17.40
N LYS A 179 -14.15 15.56 16.92
CA LYS A 179 -13.83 15.94 15.54
C LYS A 179 -13.97 14.69 14.66
N SER A 180 -15.08 14.56 13.95
CA SER A 180 -15.42 13.38 13.15
C SER A 180 -14.42 13.02 12.04
N SER A 181 -13.61 13.99 11.59
CA SER A 181 -12.53 13.76 10.63
C SER A 181 -11.31 13.07 11.24
N LEU A 182 -11.22 12.97 12.57
CA LEU A 182 -10.09 12.34 13.25
C LEU A 182 -10.42 10.92 13.70
N HIS A 183 -9.47 10.02 13.45
CA HIS A 183 -9.40 8.68 14.00
C HIS A 183 -8.50 8.69 15.23
N ILE A 184 -9.09 8.39 16.39
CA ILE A 184 -8.37 8.32 17.65
C ILE A 184 -8.21 6.86 18.04
N VAL A 185 -6.98 6.47 18.36
CA VAL A 185 -6.62 5.13 18.84
C VAL A 185 -6.03 5.28 20.23
N TRP A 186 -6.62 4.64 21.23
CA TRP A 186 -6.05 4.52 22.57
C TRP A 186 -5.07 3.35 22.62
N TYR A 187 -3.90 3.49 23.24
CA TYR A 187 -3.04 2.35 23.57
C TYR A 187 -3.40 1.78 24.93
N ASP A 188 -3.56 0.46 25.04
CA ASP A 188 -3.88 -0.28 26.26
C ASP A 188 -2.79 -0.12 27.34
N SER A 189 -2.86 0.98 28.09
CA SER A 189 -1.81 1.45 29.01
C SER A 189 -2.38 1.77 30.39
N VAL A 190 -2.75 3.03 30.64
CA VAL A 190 -3.38 3.45 31.89
C VAL A 190 -4.81 2.93 31.98
N ILE A 191 -5.17 2.39 33.15
CA ILE A 191 -6.52 1.88 33.45
C ILE A 191 -7.39 2.94 34.14
N THR A 192 -8.65 2.61 34.38
CA THR A 192 -9.69 3.52 34.92
C THR A 192 -9.38 4.16 36.28
N ASP A 193 -8.42 3.64 37.04
CA ASP A 193 -7.96 4.22 38.32
C ASP A 193 -6.59 4.93 38.22
N GLY A 194 -6.03 5.05 37.02
CA GLY A 194 -4.77 5.77 36.76
C GLY A 194 -3.52 4.89 36.80
N GLN A 195 -3.60 3.64 37.24
CA GLN A 195 -2.44 2.74 37.22
C GLN A 195 -2.01 2.43 35.77
N LEU A 196 -0.69 2.39 35.53
CA LEU A 196 -0.13 1.88 34.28
C LEU A 196 -0.13 0.34 34.32
N LEU A 197 -1.11 -0.28 33.67
CA LEU A 197 -1.28 -1.74 33.68
C LEU A 197 -1.90 -2.23 32.38
N TRP A 198 -1.06 -2.71 31.47
CA TRP A 198 -1.49 -3.27 30.18
C TRP A 198 -2.36 -4.53 30.37
N GLN A 199 -3.59 -4.50 29.87
CA GLN A 199 -4.56 -5.58 30.08
C GLN A 199 -4.43 -6.71 29.06
N ASN A 200 -3.81 -6.43 27.91
CA ASN A 200 -3.70 -7.34 26.75
C ASN A 200 -5.07 -7.84 26.25
N SER A 201 -6.15 -7.15 26.63
CA SER A 201 -7.55 -7.50 26.39
C SER A 201 -8.43 -6.28 26.63
N VAL A 202 -9.66 -6.31 26.10
CA VAL A 202 -10.68 -5.33 26.50
C VAL A 202 -11.46 -5.87 27.69
N ASN A 203 -11.51 -5.10 28.77
CA ASN A 203 -12.27 -5.42 29.98
C ASN A 203 -12.69 -4.14 30.72
N ALA A 204 -13.33 -4.28 31.89
CA ALA A 204 -13.86 -3.17 32.68
C ALA A 204 -12.80 -2.13 33.12
N LEU A 205 -11.51 -2.47 33.06
CA LEU A 205 -10.40 -1.59 33.44
C LEU A 205 -9.96 -0.64 32.32
N ASN A 206 -10.29 -0.92 31.04
CA ASN A 206 -9.87 -0.07 29.92
C ASN A 206 -10.97 0.24 28.88
N GLU A 207 -12.16 -0.37 28.99
CA GLU A 207 -13.25 -0.18 28.02
C GLU A 207 -13.73 1.26 27.89
N ASP A 208 -13.68 2.04 28.97
CA ASP A 208 -14.04 3.46 28.94
C ASP A 208 -13.16 4.26 27.98
N PHE A 209 -11.89 3.88 27.84
CA PHE A 209 -10.98 4.50 26.87
C PHE A 209 -11.25 4.03 25.44
N LEU A 210 -11.61 2.77 25.24
CA LEU A 210 -12.11 2.29 23.95
C LEU A 210 -13.36 3.07 23.53
N ILE A 211 -14.32 3.26 24.44
CA ILE A 211 -15.53 4.04 24.17
C ILE A 211 -15.19 5.50 23.88
N ALA A 212 -14.29 6.11 24.64
CA ALA A 212 -13.87 7.50 24.45
C ALA A 212 -13.15 7.74 23.11
N ALA A 213 -12.26 6.84 22.70
CA ALA A 213 -11.48 6.96 21.47
C ALA A 213 -12.21 6.41 20.23
N GLY A 214 -13.09 5.41 20.42
CA GLY A 214 -13.69 4.61 19.35
C GLY A 214 -12.76 3.50 18.82
N SER A 215 -11.47 3.51 19.16
CA SER A 215 -10.54 2.44 18.82
C SER A 215 -9.50 2.24 19.92
N ILE A 216 -9.06 0.99 20.10
CA ILE A 216 -7.98 0.62 21.03
C ILE A 216 -6.95 -0.26 20.32
N LEU A 217 -5.66 -0.03 20.60
CA LEU A 217 -4.55 -0.91 20.30
C LEU A 217 -4.12 -1.63 21.58
N LEU A 218 -4.36 -2.93 21.65
CA LEU A 218 -3.99 -3.77 22.80
C LEU A 218 -2.49 -4.03 22.85
N ASN A 219 -1.97 -4.17 24.06
CA ASN A 219 -0.58 -4.56 24.29
C ASN A 219 -0.30 -6.01 23.85
N TYR A 220 0.98 -6.39 23.78
CA TYR A 220 1.46 -7.56 23.03
C TYR A 220 1.33 -8.91 23.75
N CYS A 221 1.17 -8.93 25.08
CA CYS A 221 1.24 -10.14 25.89
C CYS A 221 -0.12 -10.85 26.05
N TRP A 222 -0.89 -10.96 24.97
CA TRP A 222 -2.21 -11.59 24.96
C TRP A 222 -2.16 -13.11 24.81
N THR A 223 -3.27 -13.78 25.12
CA THR A 223 -3.45 -15.23 24.98
C THR A 223 -4.73 -15.54 24.22
N ALA A 224 -4.92 -16.77 23.75
CA ALA A 224 -6.14 -17.17 23.05
C ALA A 224 -7.42 -16.93 23.88
N ASP A 225 -7.36 -17.09 25.20
CA ASP A 225 -8.51 -16.84 26.08
C ASP A 225 -8.78 -15.33 26.24
N LEU A 226 -7.73 -14.51 26.29
CA LEU A 226 -7.86 -13.04 26.29
C LEU A 226 -8.43 -12.52 24.98
N LEU A 227 -8.07 -13.11 23.83
CA LEU A 227 -8.67 -12.78 22.54
C LEU A 227 -10.17 -13.10 22.51
N LYS A 228 -10.56 -14.29 22.97
CA LYS A 228 -11.99 -14.68 23.05
C LYS A 228 -12.76 -13.75 23.97
N SER A 229 -12.21 -13.44 25.15
CA SER A 229 -12.84 -12.51 26.09
C SER A 229 -12.99 -11.12 25.49
N THR A 230 -11.98 -10.65 24.76
CA THR A 230 -12.00 -9.36 24.08
C THR A 230 -13.09 -9.32 23.00
N ALA A 231 -13.18 -10.36 22.17
CA ALA A 231 -14.21 -10.44 21.13
C ALA A 231 -15.62 -10.44 21.74
N GLY A 232 -15.83 -11.25 22.80
CA GLY A 232 -17.10 -11.25 23.54
C GLY A 232 -17.46 -9.88 24.11
N ARG A 233 -16.50 -9.22 24.77
CA ARG A 233 -16.74 -7.89 25.34
C ARG A 233 -16.99 -6.82 24.28
N LEU A 234 -16.25 -6.86 23.17
CA LEU A 234 -16.45 -5.95 22.05
C LEU A 234 -17.87 -6.09 21.45
N ALA A 235 -18.36 -7.32 21.28
CA ALA A 235 -19.71 -7.57 20.79
C ALA A 235 -20.79 -7.00 21.73
N GLU A 236 -20.62 -7.13 23.05
CA GLU A 236 -21.51 -6.54 24.05
C GLU A 236 -21.52 -5.00 23.95
N LEU A 237 -20.35 -4.38 23.89
CA LEU A 237 -20.23 -2.91 23.79
C LEU A 237 -20.80 -2.39 22.47
N GLN A 238 -20.55 -3.08 21.35
CA GLN A 238 -21.10 -2.70 20.04
C GLN A 238 -22.64 -2.79 20.01
N SER A 239 -23.25 -3.73 20.73
CA SER A 239 -24.71 -3.87 20.79
C SER A 239 -25.41 -2.71 21.52
N SER A 240 -24.68 -2.03 22.41
CA SER A 240 -25.19 -0.93 23.24
C SER A 240 -24.72 0.45 22.76
N SER A 241 -23.75 0.50 21.85
CA SER A 241 -23.18 1.72 21.30
C SER A 241 -23.78 2.09 19.95
N SER A 242 -24.03 3.37 19.72
CA SER A 242 -24.36 3.90 18.38
C SER A 242 -23.13 4.11 17.49
N SER A 243 -21.92 4.07 18.07
CA SER A 243 -20.65 4.26 17.37
C SER A 243 -19.93 2.92 17.18
N ALA A 244 -19.41 2.67 15.98
CA ALA A 244 -18.58 1.51 15.68
C ALA A 244 -17.27 1.56 16.47
N LEU A 245 -17.05 0.55 17.31
CA LEU A 245 -15.82 0.36 18.09
C LEU A 245 -14.88 -0.60 17.38
N THR A 246 -13.59 -0.30 17.38
CA THR A 246 -12.54 -1.15 16.76
C THR A 246 -11.48 -1.55 17.77
N VAL A 247 -11.11 -2.83 17.79
CA VAL A 247 -10.00 -3.34 18.60
C VAL A 247 -8.92 -3.85 17.67
N TYR A 248 -7.71 -3.31 17.80
CA TYR A 248 -6.50 -3.81 17.17
C TYR A 248 -5.70 -4.58 18.21
N VAL A 249 -5.40 -5.85 17.95
CA VAL A 249 -4.56 -6.67 18.83
C VAL A 249 -3.11 -6.45 18.45
N GLY A 250 -2.28 -6.01 19.39
CA GLY A 250 -0.87 -5.69 19.15
C GLY A 250 -0.04 -6.92 18.79
N VAL A 251 0.73 -6.82 17.72
CA VAL A 251 1.77 -7.76 17.31
C VAL A 251 3.08 -6.99 17.28
N ASP A 252 3.94 -7.21 18.26
CA ASP A 252 5.27 -6.61 18.30
C ASP A 252 6.21 -7.38 17.37
N CYS A 253 6.63 -6.74 16.28
CA CYS A 253 7.51 -7.36 15.30
C CYS A 253 8.91 -7.66 15.83
N PHE A 254 9.31 -7.08 16.97
CA PHE A 254 10.54 -7.48 17.69
C PHE A 254 10.32 -8.60 18.71
N GLY A 255 9.07 -9.00 18.96
CA GLY A 255 8.74 -10.21 19.71
C GLY A 255 8.73 -10.09 21.23
N ARG A 256 8.73 -8.88 21.80
CA ARG A 256 8.76 -8.70 23.27
C ARG A 256 7.44 -9.16 23.89
N GLY A 257 7.41 -10.41 24.36
CA GLY A 257 6.23 -11.04 24.99
C GLY A 257 5.09 -11.40 24.02
N CYS A 258 5.27 -11.13 22.72
CA CYS A 258 4.26 -11.40 21.70
C CYS A 258 4.21 -12.90 21.36
N PRO A 259 3.01 -13.50 21.24
CA PRO A 259 2.86 -14.84 20.65
C PRO A 259 3.60 -14.94 19.31
N GLY A 260 4.26 -16.08 19.07
CA GLY A 260 5.13 -16.29 17.90
C GLY A 260 6.56 -15.72 18.04
N GLY A 261 6.81 -14.78 18.95
CA GLY A 261 8.16 -14.24 19.21
C GLY A 261 8.65 -13.23 18.17
N GLY A 262 7.75 -12.60 17.41
CA GLY A 262 8.08 -11.55 16.44
C GLY A 262 8.75 -12.05 15.16
N GLY A 263 9.38 -11.14 14.42
CA GLY A 263 10.06 -11.42 13.16
C GLY A 263 9.16 -12.09 12.13
N PHE A 264 9.70 -13.06 11.39
CA PHE A 264 8.91 -13.84 10.42
C PHE A 264 7.76 -14.62 11.08
N ASN A 265 7.83 -14.92 12.37
CA ASN A 265 6.75 -15.59 13.10
C ASN A 265 5.60 -14.66 13.47
N CYS A 266 5.64 -13.37 13.09
CA CYS A 266 4.47 -12.49 13.19
C CYS A 266 3.24 -13.09 12.50
N SER A 267 3.41 -13.90 11.44
CA SER A 267 2.33 -14.63 10.79
C SER A 267 1.55 -15.55 11.75
N GLU A 268 2.21 -16.14 12.75
CA GLU A 268 1.56 -16.99 13.74
C GLU A 268 0.66 -16.16 14.66
N ALA A 269 1.15 -15.01 15.13
CA ALA A 269 0.38 -14.06 15.93
C ALA A 269 -0.85 -13.56 15.15
N VAL A 270 -0.64 -13.14 13.90
CA VAL A 270 -1.70 -12.70 12.98
C VAL A 270 -2.73 -13.80 12.80
N ARG A 271 -2.32 -15.06 12.57
CA ARG A 271 -3.25 -16.19 12.41
C ARG A 271 -4.18 -16.33 13.62
N MET A 272 -3.63 -16.31 14.83
CA MET A 272 -4.42 -16.42 16.07
C MET A 272 -5.43 -15.27 16.23
N ILE A 273 -5.07 -14.06 15.80
CA ILE A 273 -5.97 -12.89 15.86
C ILE A 273 -7.12 -13.05 14.86
N VAL A 274 -6.82 -13.34 13.59
CA VAL A 274 -7.83 -13.36 12.51
C VAL A 274 -8.83 -14.50 12.66
N GLU A 275 -8.47 -15.58 13.35
CA GLU A 275 -9.39 -16.66 13.73
C GLU A 275 -10.57 -16.19 14.59
N ASN A 276 -10.45 -15.04 15.27
CA ASN A 276 -11.54 -14.47 16.09
C ASN A 276 -12.54 -13.60 15.29
N GLN A 277 -12.34 -13.43 13.96
CA GLN A 277 -13.18 -12.74 12.95
C GLN A 277 -13.65 -11.30 13.24
N GLN A 278 -13.63 -10.83 14.48
CA GLN A 278 -14.10 -9.51 14.92
C GLN A 278 -12.96 -8.57 15.32
N LEU A 279 -11.74 -9.10 15.45
CA LEU A 279 -10.57 -8.37 15.93
C LEU A 279 -9.70 -7.92 14.75
N GLY A 280 -9.18 -6.71 14.85
CA GLY A 280 -8.15 -6.20 13.96
C GLY A 280 -6.75 -6.57 14.43
N VAL A 281 -5.77 -6.43 13.53
CA VAL A 281 -4.35 -6.64 13.78
C VAL A 281 -3.67 -5.27 13.92
N GLY A 282 -2.90 -5.07 14.98
CA GLY A 282 -2.03 -3.90 15.15
C GLY A 282 -0.57 -4.31 15.03
N LEU A 283 0.04 -4.17 13.86
CA LEU A 283 1.46 -4.46 13.64
C LEU A 283 2.32 -3.31 14.19
N PHE A 284 3.08 -3.57 15.24
CA PHE A 284 4.01 -2.62 15.83
C PHE A 284 5.44 -2.88 15.36
N ALA A 285 6.10 -1.83 14.90
CA ALA A 285 7.50 -1.83 14.45
C ALA A 285 7.83 -2.81 13.29
N PRO A 286 7.04 -2.88 12.19
CA PRO A 286 7.39 -3.73 11.05
C PRO A 286 8.69 -3.32 10.33
N GLY A 287 9.28 -2.17 10.71
CA GLY A 287 10.67 -1.80 10.41
C GLY A 287 11.71 -2.86 10.82
N TRP A 288 11.34 -3.82 11.69
CA TRP A 288 12.14 -5.00 12.03
C TRP A 288 12.82 -5.67 10.83
N ALA A 289 12.10 -5.87 9.72
CA ALA A 289 12.66 -6.51 8.52
C ALA A 289 13.83 -5.68 7.96
N TYR A 290 13.67 -4.36 7.91
CA TYR A 290 14.73 -3.45 7.48
C TYR A 290 15.90 -3.44 8.47
N GLU A 291 15.61 -3.25 9.75
CA GLU A 291 16.63 -3.05 10.79
C GLU A 291 17.50 -4.29 11.00
N THR A 292 16.89 -5.47 11.03
CA THR A 292 17.62 -6.73 11.18
C THR A 292 18.38 -7.12 9.93
N CYS A 293 17.89 -6.76 8.73
CA CYS A 293 18.66 -6.94 7.50
C CYS A 293 19.91 -6.06 7.52
N ARG A 294 19.75 -4.78 7.85
CA ARG A 294 20.87 -3.83 7.88
C ARG A 294 21.91 -4.19 8.95
N SER A 295 21.47 -4.71 10.10
CA SER A 295 22.36 -5.13 11.18
C SER A 295 23.12 -6.42 10.87
N ALA A 296 22.59 -7.27 9.98
CA ALA A 296 23.22 -8.50 9.55
C ALA A 296 24.19 -8.31 8.36
N ALA A 297 24.19 -7.14 7.71
CA ALA A 297 25.11 -6.81 6.63
C ALA A 297 26.53 -6.60 7.18
N GLU A 298 27.54 -7.14 6.49
CA GLU A 298 28.96 -6.93 6.85
C GLU A 298 29.33 -5.43 6.72
N PRO A 299 30.27 -4.91 7.52
CA PRO A 299 30.65 -3.48 7.49
C PRO A 299 31.06 -2.97 6.10
N ASP A 300 31.71 -3.82 5.29
CA ASP A 300 32.15 -3.48 3.92
C ASP A 300 30.98 -3.43 2.91
N GLU A 301 29.87 -4.12 3.18
CA GLU A 301 28.63 -4.06 2.37
C GLU A 301 27.77 -2.84 2.72
N ALA A 302 27.86 -2.37 3.97
CA ALA A 302 27.17 -1.17 4.43
C ALA A 302 27.74 0.14 3.83
N ASP A 303 29.05 0.17 3.54
CA ASP A 303 29.76 1.34 2.99
C ASP A 303 30.25 1.16 1.53
N GLY A 304 30.31 -0.07 0.98
CA GLY A 304 30.98 -0.36 -0.30
C GLY A 304 30.12 -0.92 -1.45
N ASP A 305 28.97 -1.56 -1.19
CA ASP A 305 28.11 -2.14 -2.25
C ASP A 305 26.61 -1.89 -1.98
N ALA A 306 26.21 -0.63 -2.16
CA ALA A 306 24.86 -0.15 -1.88
C ALA A 306 23.75 -0.87 -2.70
N ALA A 307 24.09 -1.50 -3.83
CA ALA A 307 23.19 -2.37 -4.60
C ALA A 307 22.73 -3.58 -3.78
N ASN A 308 23.68 -4.38 -3.29
CA ASN A 308 23.38 -5.65 -2.60
C ASN A 308 22.60 -5.42 -1.30
N LEU A 309 22.92 -4.33 -0.57
CA LEU A 309 22.18 -3.97 0.64
C LEU A 309 20.72 -3.64 0.33
N TRP A 310 20.46 -2.84 -0.71
CA TRP A 310 19.08 -2.48 -1.05
C TRP A 310 18.24 -3.68 -1.51
N GLU A 311 18.81 -4.55 -2.34
CA GLU A 311 18.12 -5.76 -2.80
C GLU A 311 17.75 -6.63 -1.60
N SER A 312 18.71 -6.85 -0.68
CA SER A 312 18.47 -7.60 0.57
C SER A 312 17.37 -6.97 1.43
N LEU A 313 17.31 -5.63 1.53
CA LEU A 313 16.28 -4.92 2.29
C LEU A 313 14.89 -5.09 1.67
N VAL A 314 14.79 -5.02 0.35
CA VAL A 314 13.53 -5.23 -0.38
C VAL A 314 13.08 -6.67 -0.25
N ASP A 315 13.96 -7.64 -0.48
CA ASP A 315 13.66 -9.06 -0.41
C ASP A 315 13.22 -9.47 0.99
N ARG A 316 13.92 -9.00 2.04
CA ARG A 316 13.51 -9.28 3.42
C ARG A 316 12.15 -8.65 3.75
N THR A 317 11.85 -7.47 3.20
CA THR A 317 10.54 -6.85 3.35
C THR A 317 9.46 -7.68 2.66
N LEU A 318 9.70 -8.15 1.42
CA LEU A 318 8.77 -9.00 0.69
C LEU A 318 8.52 -10.32 1.42
N GLU A 319 9.56 -10.97 1.94
CA GLU A 319 9.46 -12.20 2.71
C GLU A 319 8.64 -12.02 4.00
N PHE A 320 8.89 -10.94 4.74
CA PHE A 320 8.14 -10.61 5.95
C PHE A 320 6.64 -10.46 5.67
N TRP A 321 6.27 -9.74 4.61
CA TRP A 321 4.87 -9.53 4.24
C TRP A 321 4.24 -10.76 3.55
N ALA A 322 5.03 -11.60 2.88
CA ALA A 322 4.57 -12.84 2.24
C ALA A 322 3.94 -13.81 3.27
N GLY A 323 4.50 -13.90 4.48
CA GLY A 323 3.94 -14.75 5.54
C GLY A 323 2.60 -14.26 6.09
N MET A 324 2.34 -12.96 6.04
CA MET A 324 1.11 -12.36 6.58
C MET A 324 0.01 -12.19 5.53
N THR A 325 0.36 -11.90 4.28
CA THR A 325 -0.60 -11.55 3.21
C THR A 325 -1.76 -12.54 3.07
N PRO A 326 -1.55 -13.88 3.06
CA PRO A 326 -2.64 -14.84 2.96
C PRO A 326 -3.63 -14.81 4.13
N LEU A 327 -3.22 -14.29 5.29
CA LEU A 327 -4.03 -14.23 6.51
C LEU A 327 -4.88 -12.96 6.60
N LEU A 328 -4.44 -11.89 5.94
CA LEU A 328 -5.09 -10.57 6.00
C LEU A 328 -6.23 -10.42 4.96
N GLY A 329 -6.43 -11.43 4.12
CA GLY A 329 -7.48 -11.47 3.11
C GLY A 329 -7.09 -10.76 1.81
N GLU A 330 -8.10 -10.51 0.96
CA GLU A 330 -7.86 -9.89 -0.35
C GLU A 330 -7.40 -8.43 -0.24
N PRO A 331 -6.47 -7.99 -1.10
CA PRO A 331 -5.99 -6.62 -1.10
C PRO A 331 -7.13 -5.62 -1.36
N ARG A 332 -7.06 -4.46 -0.72
CA ARG A 332 -7.99 -3.37 -0.98
C ARG A 332 -7.80 -2.85 -2.41
N PRO A 333 -8.87 -2.66 -3.19
CA PRO A 333 -8.75 -2.13 -4.55
C PRO A 333 -8.34 -0.64 -4.53
N LEU A 334 -7.58 -0.22 -5.54
CA LEU A 334 -7.42 1.22 -5.81
C LEU A 334 -8.71 1.76 -6.44
N ALA A 335 -9.42 2.60 -5.69
CA ALA A 335 -10.71 3.15 -6.09
C ALA A 335 -10.61 4.62 -6.53
N GLY A 336 -11.44 5.03 -7.49
CA GLY A 336 -11.70 6.44 -7.81
C GLY A 336 -10.51 7.28 -8.31
N ARG A 337 -9.35 6.69 -8.63
CA ARG A 337 -8.15 7.41 -9.07
C ARG A 337 -7.47 6.74 -10.26
N ARG A 338 -6.70 7.54 -11.02
CA ARG A 338 -5.87 7.04 -12.13
C ARG A 338 -4.77 6.15 -11.57
N LEU A 339 -4.64 4.93 -12.09
CA LEU A 339 -3.42 4.14 -11.90
C LEU A 339 -2.35 4.64 -12.87
N ASN A 340 -1.20 5.07 -12.35
CA ASN A 340 -0.01 5.35 -13.13
C ASN A 340 1.20 4.97 -12.28
N THR A 341 1.80 3.83 -12.59
CA THR A 341 2.97 3.35 -11.87
C THR A 341 4.10 3.07 -12.83
N ALA A 342 5.30 3.41 -12.40
CA ALA A 342 6.55 2.93 -12.97
C ALA A 342 7.31 2.05 -11.96
N PHE A 343 6.61 1.60 -10.91
CA PHE A 343 7.15 0.73 -9.85
C PHE A 343 8.34 1.36 -9.10
N CYS A 344 8.37 2.68 -9.01
CA CYS A 344 9.38 3.41 -8.25
C CYS A 344 8.98 3.46 -6.78
N LEU A 345 9.85 3.00 -5.88
CA LEU A 345 9.66 3.12 -4.42
C LEU A 345 9.90 4.55 -3.89
N GLY A 346 10.11 5.54 -4.75
CA GLY A 346 10.50 6.90 -4.35
C GLY A 346 11.93 6.96 -3.85
N GLN A 347 12.81 6.14 -4.45
CA GLN A 347 14.26 6.15 -4.20
C GLN A 347 15.00 5.50 -5.37
N GLY A 348 16.27 5.83 -5.53
CA GLY A 348 17.14 5.30 -6.57
C GLY A 348 18.59 5.76 -6.41
N VAL A 349 19.54 4.97 -6.95
CA VAL A 349 20.96 5.37 -7.01
C VAL A 349 21.18 6.40 -8.12
N CYS A 350 20.23 6.45 -9.05
CA CYS A 350 20.12 7.39 -10.13
C CYS A 350 18.64 7.54 -10.50
N LYS A 351 18.33 8.39 -11.49
CA LYS A 351 16.96 8.79 -11.82
C LYS A 351 16.71 8.78 -13.31
N TRP A 352 15.54 8.28 -13.71
CA TRP A 352 15.09 8.22 -15.09
C TRP A 352 13.83 9.07 -15.35
N ASP A 353 13.75 9.66 -16.54
CA ASP A 353 12.53 10.20 -17.16
C ASP A 353 12.36 9.58 -18.55
N ARG A 354 11.24 8.87 -18.75
CA ARG A 354 10.89 8.18 -20.00
C ARG A 354 12.03 7.34 -20.58
N GLY A 355 12.66 6.52 -19.73
CA GLY A 355 13.73 5.61 -20.09
C GLY A 355 15.11 6.25 -20.19
N ARG A 356 15.22 7.58 -20.09
CA ARG A 356 16.51 8.30 -20.15
C ARG A 356 17.04 8.61 -18.76
N LEU A 357 18.34 8.43 -18.57
CA LEU A 357 19.03 8.77 -17.33
C LEU A 357 19.14 10.30 -17.19
N VAL A 358 18.47 10.88 -16.19
CA VAL A 358 18.43 12.33 -15.96
C VAL A 358 19.24 12.78 -14.74
N SER A 359 19.66 11.85 -13.89
CA SER A 359 20.58 12.09 -12.77
C SER A 359 21.30 10.80 -12.42
N THR A 360 22.60 10.87 -12.15
CA THR A 360 23.42 9.78 -11.62
C THR A 360 23.61 9.86 -10.10
N ASN A 361 22.97 10.83 -9.44
CA ASN A 361 23.05 11.01 -8.00
C ASN A 361 22.01 10.16 -7.29
N ALA A 362 22.41 9.54 -6.19
CA ALA A 362 21.53 8.85 -5.26
C ALA A 362 20.50 9.83 -4.67
N TRP A 363 19.28 9.34 -4.50
CA TRP A 363 18.16 10.15 -4.03
C TRP A 363 17.06 9.28 -3.41
N ASN A 364 16.28 9.92 -2.55
CA ASN A 364 15.03 9.38 -2.07
C ASN A 364 14.02 10.52 -1.84
N SER A 365 12.74 10.25 -2.03
CA SER A 365 11.61 11.16 -1.79
C SER A 365 10.29 10.38 -1.77
N LEU A 366 9.58 10.40 -0.65
CA LEU A 366 8.27 9.74 -0.51
C LEU A 366 7.22 10.25 -1.52
N TRP A 367 7.36 11.51 -1.97
CA TRP A 367 6.50 12.12 -2.97
C TRP A 367 6.60 11.48 -4.36
N GLU A 368 7.69 10.77 -4.64
CA GLU A 368 7.95 10.12 -5.91
C GLU A 368 7.68 8.60 -5.86
N ALA A 369 7.24 8.09 -4.70
CA ALA A 369 6.79 6.71 -4.60
C ALA A 369 5.54 6.49 -5.46
N HIS A 370 5.52 5.40 -6.22
CA HIS A 370 4.40 4.98 -7.07
C HIS A 370 3.66 3.80 -6.42
N PRO A 371 2.39 3.56 -6.82
CA PRO A 371 1.68 2.35 -6.41
C PRO A 371 2.45 1.09 -6.82
N MET A 372 2.66 0.20 -5.87
CA MET A 372 3.30 -1.10 -6.08
C MET A 372 2.26 -2.20 -6.30
N PRO A 373 2.63 -3.35 -6.91
CA PRO A 373 1.71 -4.47 -7.08
C PRO A 373 1.03 -4.86 -5.77
N HIS A 374 -0.22 -5.28 -5.87
CA HIS A 374 -0.97 -5.85 -4.75
C HIS A 374 -0.69 -7.34 -4.60
N TYR A 375 -0.26 -8.01 -5.68
CA TYR A 375 0.00 -9.44 -5.70
C TYR A 375 1.48 -9.65 -5.97
N TRP A 376 2.21 -10.02 -4.92
CA TRP A 376 3.64 -10.36 -4.97
C TRP A 376 3.90 -11.86 -4.97
N LEU A 377 2.97 -12.64 -4.40
CA LEU A 377 3.01 -14.09 -4.44
C LEU A 377 2.62 -14.58 -5.83
N CYS A 378 3.53 -15.31 -6.48
CA CYS A 378 3.37 -15.83 -7.83
C CYS A 378 3.54 -17.35 -7.87
N GLY A 379 3.22 -17.96 -9.01
CA GLY A 379 3.43 -19.40 -9.22
C GLY A 379 4.92 -19.76 -9.23
N ALA A 380 5.25 -21.05 -9.06
CA ALA A 380 6.63 -21.55 -8.99
C ALA A 380 7.48 -21.22 -10.24
N GLU A 381 6.84 -20.89 -11.36
CA GLU A 381 7.47 -20.57 -12.64
C GLU A 381 7.75 -19.07 -12.83
N GLN A 382 7.39 -18.25 -11.84
CA GLN A 382 7.53 -16.80 -11.86
C GLN A 382 8.29 -16.34 -10.61
N HIS A 383 9.09 -15.28 -10.77
CA HIS A 383 9.69 -14.58 -9.65
C HIS A 383 9.65 -13.07 -9.87
N LEU A 384 9.10 -12.34 -8.90
CA LEU A 384 9.01 -10.88 -8.92
C LEU A 384 10.12 -10.29 -8.05
N SER A 385 10.85 -9.34 -8.61
CA SER A 385 11.88 -8.57 -7.91
C SER A 385 11.84 -7.11 -8.36
N LEU A 386 12.44 -6.21 -7.60
CA LEU A 386 12.62 -4.83 -8.06
C LEU A 386 14.01 -4.65 -8.66
N CYS A 387 14.10 -3.82 -9.69
CA CYS A 387 15.33 -3.59 -10.46
C CYS A 387 15.72 -2.11 -10.42
N ARG A 388 17.01 -1.85 -10.21
CA ARG A 388 17.60 -0.49 -10.20
C ARG A 388 18.61 -0.23 -11.31
N SER A 389 18.93 -1.22 -12.15
CA SER A 389 19.85 -1.02 -13.27
C SER A 389 19.19 -0.35 -14.49
N ARG A 390 17.85 -0.35 -14.55
CA ARG A 390 17.06 0.33 -15.57
C ARG A 390 15.72 0.77 -15.01
N ALA A 391 15.18 1.87 -15.50
CA ALA A 391 13.82 2.31 -15.18
C ALA A 391 13.23 3.16 -16.30
N TRP A 392 11.90 3.16 -16.42
CA TRP A 392 11.22 4.11 -17.29
C TRP A 392 11.06 5.47 -16.62
N GLN A 393 10.75 5.51 -15.32
CA GLN A 393 10.54 6.74 -14.56
C GLN A 393 10.91 6.51 -13.09
N GLY A 394 11.61 7.46 -12.47
CA GLY A 394 11.97 7.38 -11.07
C GLY A 394 13.29 6.64 -10.89
N GLY A 395 13.41 5.74 -9.91
CA GLY A 395 14.68 5.13 -9.49
C GLY A 395 14.76 3.61 -9.63
N GLY A 396 13.74 2.98 -10.24
CA GLY A 396 13.70 1.53 -10.46
C GLY A 396 12.44 1.10 -11.21
N CYS A 397 12.35 -0.18 -11.52
CA CYS A 397 11.20 -0.83 -12.15
C CYS A 397 10.91 -2.21 -11.56
N LEU A 398 9.80 -2.85 -11.96
CA LEU A 398 9.47 -4.22 -11.56
C LEU A 398 10.06 -5.21 -12.56
N ARG A 399 10.78 -6.21 -12.09
CA ARG A 399 11.33 -7.32 -12.89
C ARG A 399 10.50 -8.58 -12.64
N VAL A 400 10.11 -9.23 -13.72
CA VAL A 400 9.46 -10.55 -13.72
C VAL A 400 10.38 -11.54 -14.40
N ALA A 401 10.90 -12.51 -13.66
CA ALA A 401 11.66 -13.63 -14.19
C ALA A 401 10.72 -14.82 -14.43
N LEU A 402 10.77 -15.38 -15.65
CA LEU A 402 9.93 -16.49 -16.10
C LEU A 402 10.81 -17.72 -16.33
N SER A 403 10.59 -18.78 -15.57
CA SER A 403 11.37 -20.03 -15.65
C SER A 403 10.54 -21.14 -16.32
N GLY A 404 11.04 -21.71 -17.42
CA GLY A 404 10.39 -22.87 -18.05
C GLY A 404 10.62 -24.14 -17.23
N GLY A 405 9.55 -24.80 -16.78
CA GLY A 405 9.65 -26.12 -16.16
C GLY A 405 10.26 -27.14 -17.15
N VAL A 406 11.18 -27.98 -16.66
CA VAL A 406 11.71 -29.12 -17.43
C VAL A 406 10.56 -30.09 -17.70
N GLY A 407 10.05 -30.12 -18.94
CA GLY A 407 9.18 -31.19 -19.44
C GLY A 407 7.69 -30.90 -19.59
N GLY A 408 7.22 -29.66 -19.40
CA GLY A 408 5.85 -29.26 -19.69
C GLY A 408 5.79 -27.76 -19.88
N GLY A 409 5.13 -27.28 -20.94
CA GLY A 409 4.96 -25.84 -21.14
C GLY A 409 4.33 -25.16 -19.92
N ILE A 410 4.70 -23.90 -19.69
CA ILE A 410 4.16 -23.08 -18.61
C ILE A 410 2.64 -22.98 -18.76
N GLY A 411 1.92 -23.51 -17.77
CA GLY A 411 0.48 -23.76 -17.84
C GLY A 411 0.13 -24.79 -18.92
N GLY A 412 -0.82 -25.68 -18.66
CA GLY A 412 -1.23 -26.73 -19.61
C GLY A 412 -1.63 -26.27 -21.03
N ASN A 413 -1.71 -24.95 -21.27
CA ASN A 413 -2.05 -24.29 -22.54
C ASN A 413 -0.96 -23.32 -23.10
N GLY A 414 0.24 -23.22 -22.51
CA GLY A 414 1.36 -22.45 -23.05
C GLY A 414 1.42 -20.95 -22.68
N GLY A 415 0.86 -20.54 -21.55
CA GLY A 415 0.94 -19.17 -21.06
C GLY A 415 0.72 -19.03 -19.54
N CYS A 416 1.22 -17.94 -18.96
CA CYS A 416 1.21 -17.67 -17.53
C CYS A 416 0.55 -16.33 -17.21
N GLU A 417 -0.44 -16.32 -16.32
CA GLU A 417 -1.01 -15.08 -15.79
C GLU A 417 -0.24 -14.63 -14.54
N LEU A 418 -0.08 -13.32 -14.37
CA LEU A 418 0.43 -12.66 -13.17
C LEU A 418 -0.52 -11.52 -12.80
N PRO A 419 -1.34 -11.65 -11.75
CA PRO A 419 -2.12 -10.53 -11.25
C PRO A 419 -1.19 -9.43 -10.72
N LEU A 420 -1.51 -8.16 -10.98
CA LEU A 420 -0.72 -7.02 -10.49
C LEU A 420 -1.52 -6.14 -9.54
N PHE A 421 -2.68 -5.64 -9.98
CA PHE A 421 -3.45 -4.66 -9.24
C PHE A 421 -4.90 -5.11 -9.11
N ARG A 422 -5.45 -4.93 -7.92
CA ARG A 422 -6.90 -4.90 -7.71
C ARG A 422 -7.38 -3.46 -7.80
N LEU A 423 -8.44 -3.23 -8.54
CA LEU A 423 -8.97 -1.91 -8.88
C LEU A 423 -10.46 -1.86 -8.59
N SER A 424 -10.98 -0.65 -8.42
CA SER A 424 -12.41 -0.38 -8.49
C SER A 424 -12.64 0.90 -9.28
N LEU A 425 -12.59 0.75 -10.60
CA LEU A 425 -12.71 1.85 -11.54
C LEU A 425 -13.90 1.59 -12.47
N PRO A 426 -14.93 2.45 -12.47
CA PRO A 426 -16.06 2.31 -13.40
C PRO A 426 -15.56 2.26 -14.85
N ALA A 427 -16.01 1.27 -15.62
CA ALA A 427 -15.57 1.07 -17.01
C ALA A 427 -15.78 2.34 -17.84
N ARG A 428 -16.92 3.02 -17.66
CA ARG A 428 -17.24 4.32 -18.28
C ARG A 428 -16.21 5.44 -18.08
N GLN A 429 -15.36 5.33 -17.05
CA GLN A 429 -14.30 6.30 -16.79
C GLN A 429 -12.97 5.89 -17.42
N VAL A 430 -12.77 4.62 -17.80
CA VAL A 430 -11.50 4.15 -18.39
C VAL A 430 -11.41 4.61 -19.84
N ARG A 431 -10.42 5.45 -20.13
CA ARG A 431 -10.20 6.06 -21.45
C ARG A 431 -9.07 5.42 -22.24
N ALA A 432 -8.02 4.98 -21.55
CA ALA A 432 -6.93 4.30 -22.21
C ALA A 432 -6.14 3.41 -21.25
N LEU A 433 -5.60 2.32 -21.77
CA LEU A 433 -4.64 1.46 -21.10
C LEU A 433 -3.28 1.62 -21.78
N LYS A 434 -2.21 1.55 -20.97
CA LYS A 434 -0.84 1.61 -21.46
C LYS A 434 0.05 0.66 -20.65
N LEU A 435 0.88 -0.08 -21.38
CA LEU A 435 1.99 -0.88 -20.87
C LEU A 435 3.30 -0.37 -21.50
N VAL A 436 4.35 -0.24 -20.70
CA VAL A 436 5.72 -0.06 -21.15
C VAL A 436 6.56 -1.14 -20.50
N TYR A 437 7.33 -1.87 -21.29
CA TYR A 437 8.21 -2.92 -20.80
C TYR A 437 9.48 -3.04 -21.64
N SER A 438 10.48 -3.74 -21.13
CA SER A 438 11.74 -4.06 -21.80
C SER A 438 12.05 -5.54 -21.55
N LEU A 439 12.82 -6.15 -22.44
CA LEU A 439 13.30 -7.53 -22.33
C LEU A 439 14.82 -7.53 -22.04
N ASP A 440 15.36 -8.69 -21.66
CA ASP A 440 16.80 -8.81 -21.48
C ASP A 440 17.57 -8.65 -22.80
N SER A 441 18.79 -8.10 -22.75
CA SER A 441 19.57 -7.78 -23.96
C SER A 441 19.95 -9.02 -24.77
N VAL A 442 20.08 -10.18 -24.10
CA VAL A 442 20.29 -11.50 -24.74
C VAL A 442 19.15 -11.86 -25.72
N PHE A 443 17.98 -11.25 -25.53
CA PHE A 443 16.80 -11.45 -26.34
C PHE A 443 16.54 -10.30 -27.33
N GLU A 444 17.13 -9.11 -27.13
CA GLU A 444 16.98 -7.96 -28.03
C GLU A 444 17.58 -8.22 -29.43
N ASP A 445 18.67 -8.99 -29.53
CA ASP A 445 19.33 -9.35 -30.80
C ASP A 445 18.78 -10.63 -31.47
N ARG A 446 17.75 -11.28 -30.89
CA ARG A 446 17.19 -12.52 -31.43
C ARG A 446 15.94 -12.25 -32.28
N PRO A 447 15.93 -12.63 -33.58
CA PRO A 447 14.78 -12.41 -34.47
C PRO A 447 13.60 -13.39 -34.23
N LEU A 448 13.60 -14.18 -33.16
CA LEU A 448 12.54 -15.11 -32.79
C LEU A 448 11.96 -14.73 -31.41
N ASP A 449 10.67 -14.40 -31.39
CA ASP A 449 9.83 -14.02 -30.25
C ASP A 449 10.14 -14.81 -28.97
N PRO A 450 10.83 -14.22 -27.97
CA PRO A 450 11.13 -14.93 -26.74
C PRO A 450 9.95 -14.97 -25.79
N VAL A 451 9.10 -13.93 -25.76
CA VAL A 451 7.89 -13.83 -24.92
C VAL A 451 6.90 -12.83 -25.53
N THR A 452 5.64 -13.21 -25.67
CA THR A 452 4.55 -12.25 -25.92
C THR A 452 4.00 -11.76 -24.59
N VAL A 453 3.94 -10.44 -24.43
CA VAL A 453 3.51 -9.78 -23.18
C VAL A 453 2.16 -9.09 -23.43
N CYS A 454 1.16 -9.48 -22.66
CA CYS A 454 -0.17 -8.89 -22.71
C CYS A 454 -0.54 -8.26 -21.36
N LEU A 455 -1.08 -7.03 -21.39
CA LEU A 455 -1.79 -6.44 -20.27
C LEU A 455 -3.27 -6.83 -20.37
N VAL A 456 -3.78 -7.53 -19.36
CA VAL A 456 -5.15 -8.00 -19.30
C VAL A 456 -5.91 -7.20 -18.25
N ALA A 457 -6.97 -6.51 -18.69
CA ALA A 457 -7.87 -5.77 -17.82
C ALA A 457 -9.18 -6.56 -17.66
N LYS A 458 -9.44 -7.02 -16.43
CA LYS A 458 -10.63 -7.79 -16.09
C LYS A 458 -11.74 -6.86 -15.62
N TYR A 459 -12.90 -6.98 -16.23
CA TYR A 459 -14.10 -6.23 -15.91
C TYR A 459 -15.19 -7.17 -15.42
N ARG A 460 -15.86 -6.76 -14.35
CA ARG A 460 -17.05 -7.45 -13.83
C ARG A 460 -18.24 -6.52 -13.84
N ARG A 461 -19.38 -7.04 -14.27
CA ARG A 461 -20.65 -6.34 -14.22
C ARG A 461 -21.08 -6.13 -12.78
N HIS A 462 -21.44 -4.90 -12.40
CA HIS A 462 -22.03 -4.64 -11.08
C HIS A 462 -23.40 -5.32 -11.03
N SER A 463 -23.64 -6.24 -10.09
CA SER A 463 -24.98 -6.81 -9.87
C SER A 463 -25.82 -5.79 -9.10
N SER A 464 -26.38 -4.80 -9.79
CA SER A 464 -27.37 -3.90 -9.20
C SER A 464 -28.78 -4.50 -9.33
N SER A 465 -29.25 -5.18 -8.28
CA SER A 465 -30.64 -5.18 -7.75
C SER A 465 -30.96 -6.50 -7.05
N VAL A 466 -31.45 -6.36 -5.82
CA VAL A 466 -32.33 -7.32 -5.18
C VAL A 466 -33.62 -7.33 -5.99
N ASP A 467 -33.73 -8.22 -6.98
CA ASP A 467 -35.03 -8.59 -7.55
C ASP A 467 -35.66 -9.62 -6.60
N SER A 468 -36.16 -9.15 -5.46
CA SER A 468 -37.19 -9.89 -4.73
C SER A 468 -38.44 -9.87 -5.59
N ILE A 469 -38.72 -10.99 -6.28
CA ILE A 469 -40.03 -11.62 -6.53
C ILE A 469 -39.89 -12.52 -7.78
N GLY A 470 -39.96 -13.83 -7.58
CA GLY A 470 -40.18 -14.83 -8.64
C GLY A 470 -38.95 -15.65 -9.00
N GLY A 471 -39.06 -16.98 -8.88
CA GLY A 471 -37.93 -17.90 -8.96
C GLY A 471 -37.28 -18.06 -10.34
N GLY A 472 -36.04 -18.55 -10.33
CA GLY A 472 -35.43 -19.28 -11.45
C GLY A 472 -34.44 -18.49 -12.31
N ALA A 473 -33.18 -18.40 -11.86
CA ALA A 473 -31.92 -18.51 -12.62
C ALA A 473 -30.80 -17.79 -11.86
N GLN A 474 -29.73 -18.49 -11.47
CA GLN A 474 -28.46 -17.85 -11.14
C GLN A 474 -28.03 -17.03 -12.38
N ARG A 475 -28.16 -15.70 -12.33
CA ARG A 475 -27.70 -14.84 -13.43
C ARG A 475 -26.19 -15.04 -13.57
N GLN A 476 -25.78 -15.55 -14.73
CA GLN A 476 -24.40 -15.81 -15.09
C GLN A 476 -23.56 -14.56 -14.85
N GLN A 477 -22.48 -14.67 -14.06
CA GLN A 477 -21.51 -13.59 -13.95
C GLN A 477 -20.76 -13.51 -15.29
N GLN A 478 -21.09 -12.51 -16.10
CA GLN A 478 -20.36 -12.25 -17.34
C GLN A 478 -19.12 -11.41 -16.99
N GLN A 479 -17.93 -11.99 -17.14
CA GLN A 479 -16.67 -11.27 -17.06
C GLN A 479 -16.28 -10.81 -18.47
N GLN A 480 -15.82 -9.57 -18.60
CA GLN A 480 -15.30 -9.04 -19.86
C GLN A 480 -13.81 -8.73 -19.69
N LEU A 481 -13.02 -9.01 -20.71
CA LEU A 481 -11.57 -8.97 -20.66
C LEU A 481 -11.06 -8.10 -21.80
N ILE A 482 -10.37 -7.01 -21.49
CA ILE A 482 -9.61 -6.26 -22.51
C ILE A 482 -8.19 -6.77 -22.51
N VAL A 483 -7.74 -7.25 -23.65
CA VAL A 483 -6.40 -7.84 -23.81
C VAL A 483 -5.55 -6.94 -24.71
N LEU A 484 -4.61 -6.22 -24.10
CA LEU A 484 -3.67 -5.34 -24.77
C LEU A 484 -2.32 -6.06 -24.96
N CYS A 485 -2.03 -6.54 -26.16
CA CYS A 485 -0.82 -7.33 -26.41
C CYS A 485 0.25 -6.61 -27.24
N HIS A 486 1.50 -6.95 -26.92
CA HIS A 486 2.67 -6.75 -27.77
C HIS A 486 3.21 -8.12 -28.22
N SER A 487 3.36 -8.33 -29.52
CA SER A 487 4.01 -9.47 -30.17
C SER A 487 5.00 -8.90 -31.21
N SER A 488 6.07 -9.61 -31.59
CA SER A 488 6.98 -9.11 -32.64
C SER A 488 6.25 -8.84 -33.95
N GLU A 489 5.17 -9.58 -34.22
CA GLU A 489 4.28 -9.33 -35.35
C GLU A 489 3.24 -8.26 -35.00
N SER A 490 2.88 -7.41 -35.98
CA SER A 490 1.91 -6.30 -35.81
C SER A 490 0.53 -6.71 -35.24
N ARG A 491 0.25 -8.01 -35.12
CA ARG A 491 -0.92 -8.64 -34.49
C ARG A 491 -0.49 -9.96 -33.84
N LEU A 492 -1.28 -10.46 -32.89
CA LEU A 492 -1.10 -11.83 -32.39
C LEU A 492 -1.28 -12.83 -33.54
N SER A 493 -0.41 -13.84 -33.59
CA SER A 493 -0.59 -15.01 -34.43
C SER A 493 -1.84 -15.80 -34.03
N CYS A 494 -2.34 -16.64 -34.93
CA CYS A 494 -3.49 -17.52 -34.62
C CYS A 494 -3.22 -18.43 -33.41
N SER A 495 -1.97 -18.89 -33.24
CA SER A 495 -1.57 -19.71 -32.09
C SER A 495 -1.59 -18.93 -30.79
N GLU A 496 -1.05 -17.70 -30.75
CA GLU A 496 -1.08 -16.89 -29.53
C GLU A 496 -2.51 -16.50 -29.15
N MET A 497 -3.34 -16.14 -30.14
CA MET A 497 -4.76 -15.90 -29.90
C MET A 497 -5.46 -17.13 -29.33
N ALA A 498 -5.18 -18.32 -29.86
CA ALA A 498 -5.73 -19.58 -29.34
C ALA A 498 -5.26 -19.86 -27.91
N THR A 499 -4.00 -19.56 -27.57
CA THR A 499 -3.48 -19.68 -26.20
C THR A 499 -4.25 -18.76 -25.24
N VAL A 500 -4.36 -17.46 -25.55
CA VAL A 500 -5.14 -16.50 -24.75
C VAL A 500 -6.59 -16.96 -24.61
N GLN A 501 -7.24 -17.31 -25.73
CA GLN A 501 -8.62 -17.78 -25.74
C GLN A 501 -8.77 -19.04 -24.89
N SER A 502 -7.91 -20.04 -25.04
CA SER A 502 -7.98 -21.27 -24.26
C SER A 502 -7.81 -21.04 -22.75
N HIS A 503 -6.95 -20.10 -22.35
CA HIS A 503 -6.75 -19.77 -20.93
C HIS A 503 -8.01 -19.14 -20.32
N TYR A 504 -8.63 -18.18 -21.04
CA TYR A 504 -9.81 -17.46 -20.56
C TYR A 504 -11.16 -18.11 -20.95
N SER A 505 -11.18 -19.14 -21.81
CA SER A 505 -12.43 -19.78 -22.27
C SER A 505 -12.82 -21.05 -21.50
N VAL A 506 -12.00 -21.54 -20.56
CA VAL A 506 -12.31 -22.77 -19.81
C VAL A 506 -13.24 -22.48 -18.63
N GLY A 507 -14.54 -22.46 -18.93
CA GLY A 507 -15.62 -22.67 -17.97
C GLY A 507 -16.29 -24.02 -18.22
N SER A 508 -15.55 -25.13 -18.16
CA SER A 508 -16.14 -26.48 -18.19
C SER A 508 -16.77 -26.79 -16.82
N GLY A 509 -17.95 -26.22 -16.57
CA GLY A 509 -18.69 -26.39 -15.33
C GLY A 509 -19.62 -25.21 -15.08
N GLY A 510 -20.73 -25.16 -15.82
CA GLY A 510 -21.86 -24.22 -15.70
C GLY A 510 -21.70 -22.95 -14.84
N GLY A 511 -21.58 -21.79 -15.49
CA GLY A 511 -22.04 -20.54 -14.84
C GLY A 511 -21.48 -19.19 -15.31
N SER A 512 -20.34 -19.11 -16.00
CA SER A 512 -19.79 -17.82 -16.46
C SER A 512 -19.44 -17.82 -17.95
N SER A 513 -19.92 -16.81 -18.67
CA SER A 513 -19.50 -16.51 -20.04
C SER A 513 -18.44 -15.41 -19.97
N GLN A 514 -17.28 -15.62 -20.59
CA GLN A 514 -16.24 -14.59 -20.69
C GLN A 514 -16.23 -13.99 -22.09
N THR A 515 -16.11 -12.67 -22.18
CA THR A 515 -16.03 -11.94 -23.47
C THR A 515 -14.65 -11.31 -23.60
N LEU A 516 -13.88 -11.73 -24.60
CA LEU A 516 -12.55 -11.20 -24.91
C LEU A 516 -12.65 -10.05 -25.92
N VAL A 517 -12.06 -8.91 -25.58
CA VAL A 517 -12.00 -7.70 -26.40
C VAL A 517 -10.55 -7.38 -26.69
N PHE A 518 -10.19 -7.32 -27.98
CA PHE A 518 -8.87 -6.91 -28.44
C PHE A 518 -8.97 -5.51 -29.06
N PRO A 519 -8.60 -4.45 -28.31
CA PRO A 519 -8.71 -3.07 -28.79
C PRO A 519 -7.69 -2.79 -29.90
N ARG A 520 -7.87 -1.68 -30.60
CA ARG A 520 -6.82 -1.15 -31.48
C ARG A 520 -5.66 -0.67 -30.62
N THR A 521 -4.48 -1.18 -30.94
CA THR A 521 -3.26 -0.89 -30.18
C THR A 521 -2.30 -0.06 -31.01
N VAL A 522 -1.68 0.92 -30.37
CA VAL A 522 -0.55 1.66 -30.93
C VAL A 522 0.71 1.18 -30.25
N ARG A 523 1.75 0.96 -31.05
CA ARG A 523 3.04 0.45 -30.61
C ARG A 523 4.13 1.45 -30.92
N ARG A 524 5.10 1.58 -30.01
CA ARG A 524 6.30 2.38 -30.19
C ARG A 524 7.47 1.74 -29.46
N GLU A 525 8.65 1.88 -30.04
CA GLU A 525 9.90 1.58 -29.37
C GLU A 525 10.59 2.88 -29.00
N VAL A 526 11.23 2.88 -27.83
CA VAL A 526 11.96 4.01 -27.31
C VAL A 526 13.28 3.51 -26.76
N GLU A 527 14.39 4.02 -27.29
CA GLU A 527 15.71 3.76 -26.74
C GLU A 527 15.82 4.38 -25.34
N GLY A 528 16.34 3.60 -24.40
CA GLY A 528 16.62 4.00 -23.03
C GLY A 528 18.07 3.78 -22.64
N ASP A 529 18.44 4.37 -21.51
CA ASP A 529 19.78 4.27 -20.93
C ASP A 529 19.79 3.21 -19.80
N ALA A 530 20.80 2.34 -19.80
CA ALA A 530 21.11 1.43 -18.70
C ALA A 530 22.04 2.09 -17.68
N TYR A 531 22.06 1.57 -16.45
CA TYR A 531 22.98 1.98 -15.39
C TYR A 531 23.66 0.76 -14.75
N SER A 532 24.98 0.85 -14.56
CA SER A 532 25.78 -0.15 -13.84
C SER A 532 26.51 0.53 -12.70
N GLU A 533 26.39 -0.01 -11.49
CA GLU A 533 27.06 0.51 -10.30
C GLU A 533 28.58 0.27 -10.34
N ALA A 534 29.04 -0.78 -11.03
CA ALA A 534 30.44 -1.18 -11.10
C ALA A 534 31.31 -0.42 -12.15
N GLY A 535 30.74 0.52 -12.91
CA GLY A 535 31.44 1.06 -14.09
C GLY A 535 30.94 2.38 -14.68
N GLY A 536 30.37 3.28 -13.86
CA GLY A 536 29.85 4.56 -14.35
C GLY A 536 28.68 4.40 -15.32
N ALA A 537 28.09 5.52 -15.76
CA ALA A 537 27.05 5.47 -16.79
C ALA A 537 27.62 4.76 -18.03
N ALA A 538 27.13 3.55 -18.32
CA ALA A 538 27.30 2.98 -19.64
C ALA A 538 26.66 3.99 -20.60
N GLY A 539 27.50 4.62 -21.43
CA GLY A 539 27.05 5.64 -22.37
C GLY A 539 25.89 5.12 -23.21
N HIS A 540 25.00 6.04 -23.59
CA HIS A 540 23.84 5.86 -24.46
C HIS A 540 23.75 4.51 -25.22
N GLY A 541 22.67 3.76 -24.94
CA GLY A 541 22.33 2.51 -25.63
C GLY A 541 22.37 1.28 -24.71
N GLY A 542 21.47 0.32 -24.95
CA GLY A 542 21.44 -0.97 -24.26
C GLY A 542 20.11 -1.36 -23.61
N VAL A 543 19.07 -0.53 -23.71
CA VAL A 543 17.70 -0.89 -23.31
C VAL A 543 16.71 -0.42 -24.36
N VAL A 544 15.90 -1.33 -24.88
CA VAL A 544 14.74 -0.98 -25.71
C VAL A 544 13.46 -1.08 -24.88
N TRP A 545 12.74 0.04 -24.77
CA TRP A 545 11.41 0.08 -24.15
C TRP A 545 10.32 -0.07 -25.20
N HIS A 546 9.60 -1.19 -25.15
CA HIS A 546 8.39 -1.42 -25.93
C HIS A 546 7.19 -0.80 -25.23
N MET A 547 6.49 0.07 -25.94
CA MET A 547 5.31 0.77 -25.46
C MET A 547 4.09 0.34 -26.25
N VAL A 548 3.07 -0.16 -25.55
CA VAL A 548 1.77 -0.49 -26.14
C VAL A 548 0.66 0.23 -25.41
N TYR A 549 -0.25 0.84 -26.15
CA TYR A 549 -1.39 1.55 -25.58
C TYR A 549 -2.61 1.53 -26.49
N THR A 550 -3.79 1.70 -25.89
CA THR A 550 -5.04 1.85 -26.63
C THR A 550 -5.20 3.28 -27.16
N GLU A 551 -5.90 3.46 -28.28
CA GLU A 551 -6.28 4.80 -28.75
C GLU A 551 -7.21 5.48 -27.73
N ALA A 552 -7.05 6.79 -27.54
CA ALA A 552 -7.74 7.57 -26.49
C ALA A 552 -9.25 7.76 -26.69
N ALA A 553 -9.82 7.15 -27.74
CA ALA A 553 -11.22 7.16 -28.11
C ALA A 553 -11.63 5.80 -28.73
N ASP A 554 -10.93 4.72 -28.38
CA ASP A 554 -11.26 3.39 -28.88
C ASP A 554 -12.65 2.98 -28.37
N PRO A 555 -13.65 2.80 -29.26
CA PRO A 555 -14.99 2.38 -28.86
C PRO A 555 -14.96 1.05 -28.08
N ALA A 556 -13.95 0.19 -28.33
CA ALA A 556 -13.71 -1.09 -27.64
C ALA A 556 -13.62 -0.97 -26.11
N LEU A 557 -13.19 0.20 -25.61
CA LEU A 557 -13.03 0.45 -24.18
C LEU A 557 -14.36 0.76 -23.49
N VAL A 558 -15.26 1.53 -24.15
CA VAL A 558 -16.64 1.83 -23.70
C VAL A 558 -17.46 2.37 -24.89
N ASP A 559 -18.62 1.76 -25.21
CA ASP A 559 -19.66 2.41 -26.01
C ASP A 559 -20.97 2.50 -25.20
N SER A 560 -21.52 3.72 -25.10
CA SER A 560 -22.77 4.01 -24.39
C SER A 560 -24.04 3.42 -25.04
N ASN A 561 -23.97 3.07 -26.35
CA ASN A 561 -25.14 2.79 -27.18
C ASN A 561 -25.14 1.42 -27.89
N ASN A 562 -24.07 0.62 -27.79
CA ASN A 562 -23.95 -0.63 -28.54
C ASN A 562 -23.92 -1.87 -27.62
N LYS A 563 -24.73 -2.89 -27.96
CA LYS A 563 -24.83 -4.18 -27.25
C LYS A 563 -24.01 -5.31 -27.90
N ASP A 564 -23.20 -4.98 -28.92
CA ASP A 564 -22.35 -5.96 -29.59
C ASP A 564 -21.32 -6.60 -28.63
N ALA A 565 -21.03 -7.88 -28.83
CA ALA A 565 -20.07 -8.66 -28.03
C ALA A 565 -18.60 -8.20 -28.15
N GLY A 566 -18.32 -7.12 -28.88
CA GLY A 566 -16.98 -6.57 -29.08
C GLY A 566 -16.58 -5.44 -28.14
N TYR A 567 -17.42 -5.09 -27.16
CA TYR A 567 -17.25 -3.91 -26.30
C TYR A 567 -17.44 -4.23 -24.81
N VAL A 568 -16.77 -3.47 -23.93
CA VAL A 568 -17.02 -3.54 -22.49
C VAL A 568 -18.27 -2.74 -22.11
N ASP A 569 -19.15 -3.36 -21.33
CA ASP A 569 -20.38 -2.74 -20.80
C ASP A 569 -20.01 -1.59 -19.85
N LYS A 570 -20.63 -0.43 -20.04
CA LYS A 570 -20.40 0.78 -19.23
C LYS A 570 -20.72 0.59 -17.74
N ASP A 571 -21.57 -0.38 -17.43
CA ASP A 571 -21.99 -0.73 -16.07
C ASP A 571 -21.01 -1.73 -15.39
N CYS A 572 -19.94 -2.12 -16.09
CA CYS A 572 -18.85 -2.89 -15.50
C CYS A 572 -17.91 -2.01 -14.66
N VAL A 573 -17.16 -2.67 -13.78
CA VAL A 573 -16.04 -2.11 -13.02
C VAL A 573 -14.77 -2.86 -13.44
N LEU A 574 -13.72 -2.12 -13.78
CA LEU A 574 -12.38 -2.65 -13.92
C LEU A 574 -11.90 -3.07 -12.53
N GLU A 575 -11.77 -4.37 -12.33
CA GLU A 575 -11.52 -4.96 -11.02
C GLU A 575 -10.09 -5.42 -10.82
N GLN A 576 -9.41 -5.74 -11.93
CA GLN A 576 -8.10 -6.33 -11.87
C GLN A 576 -7.31 -6.02 -13.14
N LEU A 577 -6.02 -5.75 -12.95
CA LEU A 577 -5.02 -5.79 -14.01
C LEU A 577 -4.08 -6.95 -13.77
N CYS A 578 -3.88 -7.74 -14.82
CA CYS A 578 -2.93 -8.83 -14.87
C CYS A 578 -1.96 -8.62 -16.04
N LEU A 579 -0.80 -9.24 -15.95
CA LEU A 579 -0.01 -9.57 -17.12
C LEU A 579 -0.29 -11.00 -17.52
N PHE A 580 -0.26 -11.27 -18.82
CA PHE A 580 -0.31 -12.61 -19.38
C PHE A 580 0.88 -12.76 -20.31
N PHE A 581 1.70 -13.78 -20.05
CA PHE A 581 2.90 -14.09 -20.79
C PHE A 581 2.68 -15.34 -21.62
N ILE A 582 2.99 -15.29 -22.91
CA ILE A 582 3.01 -16.45 -23.79
C ILE A 582 4.47 -16.75 -24.11
N LEU A 583 4.89 -17.96 -23.78
CA LEU A 583 6.27 -18.39 -23.99
C LEU A 583 6.33 -19.35 -25.18
N PRO A 584 7.39 -19.29 -25.99
CA PRO A 584 7.58 -20.24 -27.07
C PRO A 584 7.76 -21.64 -26.47
N SER A 585 7.21 -22.63 -27.16
CA SER A 585 7.19 -24.04 -26.76
C SER A 585 8.58 -24.71 -26.69
N ARG A 586 9.66 -23.99 -27.03
CA ARG A 586 11.06 -24.43 -26.98
C ARG A 586 11.96 -23.35 -26.37
N LEU A 587 11.81 -23.06 -25.09
CA LEU A 587 12.90 -22.46 -24.32
C LEU A 587 13.89 -23.58 -23.99
N GLU A 588 14.90 -23.76 -24.84
CA GLU A 588 16.03 -24.67 -24.59
C GLU A 588 17.04 -24.11 -23.55
N SER A 589 16.75 -22.92 -22.99
CA SER A 589 17.59 -22.24 -22.00
C SER A 589 17.20 -22.63 -20.59
N THR A 590 18.20 -22.89 -19.74
CA THR A 590 18.05 -23.00 -18.29
C THR A 590 17.94 -21.64 -17.59
N GLU A 591 18.25 -20.54 -18.30
CA GLU A 591 18.15 -19.19 -17.75
C GLU A 591 16.72 -18.64 -17.88
N PRO A 592 16.22 -17.96 -16.84
CA PRO A 592 14.88 -17.38 -16.86
C PRO A 592 14.80 -16.21 -17.84
N VAL A 593 13.65 -16.07 -18.50
CA VAL A 593 13.38 -14.90 -19.33
C VAL A 593 12.94 -13.75 -18.44
N CYS A 594 13.66 -12.62 -18.49
CA CYS A 594 13.36 -11.45 -17.67
C CYS A 594 12.57 -10.40 -18.45
N VAL A 595 11.43 -9.98 -17.90
CA VAL A 595 10.61 -8.86 -18.37
C VAL A 595 10.69 -7.72 -17.36
N TYR A 596 11.13 -6.55 -17.80
CA TYR A 596 11.25 -5.34 -16.99
C TYR A 596 10.06 -4.41 -17.29
N LEU A 597 9.21 -4.19 -16.31
CA LEU A 597 7.99 -3.41 -16.45
C LEU A 597 8.27 -1.95 -16.14
N GLY A 598 8.36 -1.13 -17.18
CA GLY A 598 8.65 0.29 -17.08
C GLY A 598 7.46 1.12 -16.63
N GLN A 599 6.25 0.80 -17.12
CA GLN A 599 5.05 1.56 -16.76
C GLN A 599 3.76 0.77 -16.98
N VAL A 600 2.85 0.83 -16.02
CA VAL A 600 1.44 0.46 -16.20
C VAL A 600 0.57 1.68 -15.91
N LYS A 601 -0.34 2.00 -16.84
CA LYS A 601 -1.19 3.18 -16.71
C LYS A 601 -2.62 2.91 -17.18
N VAL A 602 -3.57 3.30 -16.32
CA VAL A 602 -5.00 3.42 -16.61
C VAL A 602 -5.34 4.90 -16.64
N ALA A 603 -5.56 5.44 -17.84
CA ALA A 603 -5.98 6.82 -18.01
C ALA A 603 -7.50 6.90 -17.85
N LEU A 604 -7.96 7.77 -16.94
CA LEU A 604 -9.38 8.05 -16.78
C LEU A 604 -9.84 9.26 -17.61
N VAL A 605 -11.13 9.35 -17.89
CA VAL A 605 -11.78 10.59 -18.33
C VAL A 605 -11.51 11.68 -17.28
N ARG A 606 -11.26 12.92 -17.72
CA ARG A 606 -11.20 14.05 -16.78
C ARG A 606 -12.63 14.40 -16.44
N ASP A 607 -13.04 14.22 -15.19
CA ASP A 607 -14.22 14.94 -14.71
C ASP A 607 -13.90 16.42 -14.86
N ARG A 608 -14.63 17.11 -15.75
CA ARG A 608 -14.66 18.57 -15.65
C ARG A 608 -15.31 18.83 -14.29
N PRO A 609 -14.71 19.62 -13.39
CA PRO A 609 -15.48 20.11 -12.25
C PRO A 609 -16.73 20.75 -12.84
N LEU A 610 -17.91 20.30 -12.37
CA LEU A 610 -19.15 21.02 -12.63
C LEU A 610 -18.84 22.48 -12.35
N ALA A 611 -18.96 23.32 -13.38
CA ALA A 611 -18.85 24.76 -13.19
C ALA A 611 -19.75 25.07 -12.00
N ALA A 612 -19.17 25.66 -10.95
CA ALA A 612 -19.96 26.23 -9.88
C ALA A 612 -21.01 27.10 -10.57
N THR A 613 -22.26 26.66 -10.52
CA THR A 613 -23.39 27.52 -10.86
C THR A 613 -23.28 28.67 -9.87
N CYS A 614 -22.80 29.81 -10.36
CA CYS A 614 -22.99 31.07 -9.67
C CYS A 614 -24.50 31.23 -9.50
N ASP A 615 -24.95 31.18 -8.25
CA ASP A 615 -26.07 31.93 -7.71
C ASP A 615 -25.68 32.44 -6.33
#